data_AF-A0A962LFQ0-F1
#
_entry.id   AF-A0A962LFQ0-F1
#
_cell.length_a   1.000
_cell.length_b   1.000
_cell.length_c   1.000
_cell.angle_alpha   90.00
_cell.angle_beta   90.00
_cell.angle_gamma   90.00
#
_symmetry.space_group_name_H-M   'P 1'
#
loop_
_entity.id
_entity.type
_entity.pdbx_description
1 polymer ?
#
loop_
_entity_poly.entity_id
_entity_poly.type
_entity_poly.pdbx_seq_one_letter_code
_entity_poly.pdbx_strand_id
1 'polypeptide(L)' 'SVAGFGQLLQGGIFTGDWDYDDVLALARGARGADPHGYRGEFINLVELAQSLSPQSGRQQLLGSNQ' A
#
# COMPACT_ATOMS: atom_id res chain seq x y z
N SER A 1 1.98 -7.59 -3.65
CA SER A 1 2.12 -8.00 -5.07
C SER A 1 1.51 -6.92 -5.96
N VAL A 2 1.93 -6.79 -7.23
CA VAL A 2 1.41 -5.75 -8.14
C VAL A 2 -0.10 -5.91 -8.42
N ALA A 3 -0.58 -7.15 -8.52
CA ALA A 3 -1.99 -7.44 -8.74
C ALA A 3 -2.89 -6.95 -7.58
N GLY A 4 -2.46 -7.12 -6.33
CA GLY A 4 -3.22 -6.62 -5.18
C GLY A 4 -3.17 -5.10 -5.04
N PHE A 5 -2.08 -4.46 -5.47
CA PHE A 5 -2.04 -2.99 -5.58
C PHE A 5 -3.09 -2.45 -6.56
N GLY A 6 -3.30 -3.12 -7.70
CA GLY A 6 -4.35 -2.74 -8.64
C GLY A 6 -5.77 -2.81 -8.06
N GLN A 7 -6.04 -3.76 -7.17
CA GLN A 7 -7.31 -3.87 -6.46
C GLN A 7 -7.52 -2.74 -5.45
N LEU A 8 -6.46 -2.30 -4.76
CA LEU A 8 -6.51 -1.16 -3.84
C LEU A 8 -6.85 0.15 -4.59
N LEU A 9 -6.24 0.38 -5.76
CA LEU A 9 -6.51 1.55 -6.58
C LEU A 9 -7.96 1.62 -7.11
N GLN A 10 -8.62 0.47 -7.30
CA GLN A 10 -10.03 0.42 -7.70
C GLN A 10 -11.01 0.65 -6.54
N GLY A 11 -10.53 1.01 -5.35
CA GLY A 11 -11.37 1.31 -4.18
C GLY A 11 -11.54 0.15 -3.22
N GLY A 12 -10.71 -0.90 -3.30
CA GLY A 12 -10.56 -1.91 -2.25
C GLY A 12 -11.79 -2.79 -2.00
N ILE A 13 -12.75 -2.83 -2.92
CA ILE A 13 -14.04 -3.53 -2.74
C ILE A 13 -13.89 -5.05 -2.53
N PHE A 14 -12.75 -5.63 -2.91
CA PHE A 14 -12.44 -7.07 -2.78
C PHE A 14 -11.12 -7.35 -2.05
N THR A 15 -10.48 -6.38 -1.41
CA THR A 15 -9.19 -6.59 -0.73
C THR A 15 -9.33 -7.15 0.69
N GLY A 16 -10.53 -7.17 1.28
CA GLY A 16 -10.69 -7.66 2.67
C GLY A 16 -9.88 -6.79 3.63
N ASP A 17 -8.98 -7.41 4.42
CA ASP A 17 -8.06 -6.73 5.33
C ASP A 17 -6.77 -6.23 4.66
N TRP A 18 -6.56 -6.54 3.38
CA TRP A 18 -5.35 -6.08 2.67
C TRP A 18 -5.35 -4.58 2.47
N ASP A 19 -4.26 -3.94 2.91
CA ASP A 19 -4.05 -2.51 2.79
C ASP A 19 -2.73 -2.17 2.07
N TYR A 20 -2.41 -0.87 2.02
CA TYR A 20 -1.17 -0.40 1.40
C TYR A 20 0.09 -0.83 2.17
N ASP A 21 0.00 -1.02 3.49
CA ASP A 21 1.12 -1.47 4.32
C ASP A 21 1.47 -2.93 4.03
N ASP A 22 0.48 -3.79 3.78
CA ASP A 22 0.69 -5.16 3.30
C ASP A 22 1.40 -5.20 1.95
N VAL A 23 1.01 -4.31 1.03
CA VAL A 23 1.65 -4.18 -0.27
C VAL A 23 3.10 -3.70 -0.11
N LEU A 24 3.35 -2.74 0.76
CA LEU A 24 4.69 -2.23 1.06
C LEU A 24 5.58 -3.29 1.69
N ALA A 25 5.07 -4.08 2.65
CA ALA A 25 5.81 -5.16 3.28
C ALA A 25 6.28 -6.19 2.25
N LEU A 26 5.39 -6.60 1.34
CA LEU A 26 5.73 -7.51 0.24
C LEU A 26 6.70 -6.88 -0.77
N ALA A 27 6.51 -5.62 -1.14
CA ALA A 27 7.34 -4.93 -2.11
C ALA A 27 8.77 -4.71 -1.58
N ARG A 28 8.90 -4.32 -0.32
CA ARG A 28 10.19 -4.15 0.38
C ARG A 28 10.90 -5.49 0.53
N GLY A 29 10.19 -6.55 0.93
CA GLY A 29 10.74 -7.91 1.00
C GLY A 29 11.20 -8.45 -0.35
N ALA A 30 10.54 -8.05 -1.44
CA ALA A 30 10.88 -8.45 -2.81
C ALA A 30 11.91 -7.55 -3.51
N ARG A 31 12.42 -6.49 -2.85
CA ARG A 31 13.30 -5.49 -3.49
C ARG A 31 14.60 -6.09 -4.04
N GLY A 32 15.28 -6.92 -3.25
CA GLY A 32 16.57 -7.53 -3.63
C GLY A 32 17.60 -6.50 -4.12
N ALA A 33 18.48 -6.91 -5.05
CA ALA A 33 19.55 -6.05 -5.56
C ALA A 33 19.09 -4.89 -6.47
N ASP A 34 17.82 -4.91 -6.90
CA ASP A 34 17.18 -3.88 -7.75
C ASP A 34 18.10 -3.13 -8.75
N PRO A 35 18.79 -3.82 -9.68
CA PRO A 35 19.87 -3.21 -10.49
C PRO A 35 19.40 -2.08 -11.42
N HIS A 36 18.11 -2.04 -11.71
CA HIS A 36 17.47 -1.07 -12.60
C HIS A 36 16.53 -0.12 -11.87
N GLY A 37 16.40 -0.23 -10.53
CA GLY A 37 15.58 0.66 -9.70
C GLY A 37 14.07 0.46 -9.78
N TYR A 38 13.57 -0.41 -10.66
CA TYR A 38 12.12 -0.57 -10.90
C TYR A 38 11.35 -1.03 -9.65
N ARG A 39 11.99 -1.79 -8.75
CA ARG A 39 11.32 -2.23 -7.52
C ARG A 39 11.25 -1.08 -6.51
N GLY A 40 12.27 -0.23 -6.45
CA GLY A 40 12.24 1.03 -5.73
C GLY A 40 11.14 1.97 -6.23
N GLU A 41 11.03 2.15 -7.56
CA GLU A 41 9.98 2.99 -8.15
C GLU A 41 8.57 2.46 -7.86
N PHE A 42 8.39 1.15 -7.86
CA PHE A 42 7.12 0.56 -7.44
C PHE A 42 6.79 0.84 -5.98
N ILE A 43 7.77 0.77 -5.06
CA ILE A 43 7.58 1.14 -3.65
C ILE A 43 7.14 2.61 -3.53
N ASN A 44 7.83 3.52 -4.23
CA ASN A 44 7.50 4.95 -4.23
C ASN A 44 6.05 5.20 -4.72
N LEU A 45 5.62 4.46 -5.75
CA LEU A 45 4.25 4.55 -6.28
C LEU A 45 3.20 4.11 -5.25
N VAL A 46 3.49 3.03 -4.50
CA VAL A 46 2.59 2.53 -3.45
C VAL A 46 2.49 3.51 -2.29
N GLU A 47 3.61 4.10 -1.86
CA GLU A 47 3.64 5.14 -0.82
C GLU A 47 2.85 6.40 -1.24
N LEU A 48 3.00 6.81 -2.51
CA LEU A 48 2.23 7.93 -3.05
C LEU A 48 0.71 7.62 -3.03
N ALA A 49 0.31 6.43 -3.49
CA ALA A 49 -1.08 6.01 -3.46
C ALA A 49 -1.66 5.95 -2.03
N GLN A 50 -0.88 5.48 -1.05
CA GLN A 50 -1.26 5.50 0.36
C GLN A 50 -1.48 6.94 0.86
N SER A 51 -0.57 7.86 0.53
CA SER A 51 -0.67 9.27 0.95
C SER A 51 -1.90 9.99 0.37
N LEU A 52 -2.32 9.62 -0.84
CA LEU A 52 -3.48 10.18 -1.53
C LEU A 52 -4.80 9.49 -1.16
N SER A 53 -4.73 8.33 -0.51
CA SER A 53 -5.91 7.55 -0.17
C SER A 53 -6.63 8.15 1.05
N PRO A 54 -7.94 8.41 0.96
CA PRO A 54 -8.72 9.02 2.05
C PRO A 54 -8.83 8.13 3.31
N GLN A 55 -8.40 6.87 3.23
CA GLN A 55 -8.32 5.93 4.35
C GLN A 55 -7.31 6.37 5.42
N SER A 56 -6.27 7.12 5.04
CA SER A 56 -5.21 7.61 5.94
C SER A 56 -5.72 8.59 7.01
N GLY A 57 -6.94 9.14 6.84
CA GLY A 57 -7.64 9.93 7.87
C GLY A 57 -8.67 9.14 8.69
N ARG A 58 -9.03 7.90 8.30
CA ARG A 58 -10.11 7.13 8.92
C ARG A 58 -9.62 6.20 10.05
N GLN A 59 -8.37 5.73 9.99
CA GLN A 59 -7.78 4.90 11.06
C GLN A 59 -7.60 5.68 12.38
N GLN A 60 -7.50 7.01 12.33
CA GLN A 60 -7.20 7.84 13.50
C GLN A 60 -8.45 8.22 14.33
N LEU A 61 -9.66 7.99 13.80
CA LEU A 61 -10.92 8.34 14.47
C LEU A 61 -11.54 7.19 15.29
N LEU A 62 -10.90 6.02 15.34
CA LEU A 62 -11.39 4.86 16.11
C LEU A 62 -10.58 4.61 17.41
N GLY A 63 -9.62 5.49 17.73
CA GLY A 63 -8.75 5.35 18.91
C GLY A 63 -9.13 6.21 20.12
N SER A 64 -10.22 6.96 20.09
CA SER A 64 -10.57 7.95 21.14
C SER A 64 -11.85 7.62 21.89
N ASN A 65 -12.04 6.36 22.29
CA ASN A 65 -13.07 5.99 23.25
C ASN A 65 -12.71 4.71 24.02
N GLN A 66 -11.62 4.77 24.80
CA GLN A 66 -11.46 4.09 26.09
C GLN A 66 -10.56 4.95 26.97
#